data_AF-A0A318SYV5-F1
#
_entry.id   AF-A0A318SYV5-F1
#
_cell.length_a   1.000
_cell.length_b   1.000
_cell.length_c   1.000
_cell.angle_alpha   90.00
_cell.angle_beta   90.00
_cell.angle_gamma   90.00
#
_symmetry.space_group_name_H-M   'P 1'
#
loop_
_entity.id
_entity.type
_entity.pdbx_description
1 polymer ?
#
loop_
_entity_poly.entity_id
_entity_poly.type
_entity_poly.pdbx_seq_one_letter_code
_entity_poly.pdbx_strand_id
1 'polypeptide(L)'
;MTKTLTALTAAALILPAAGALAQDDAGLMAIGLSGDKTLHQIDTSTATVTASMEVEGVDRLLGIDLRPSNGTLIGVTASFDIVEIDPMTGAATVVSTMDTELPIEADAPVIVDFNPMADKLRFMSGTTNHRVDIETGAVTVDGSLAFEEADMHAGEAPAIAAAAYINSYGMPESTAMYDIDSTIVALIQQTSPNEGTLAAIGKLGIDAADSYAFDIATDAEGTNTAWLAAGGMLYTVSLDDGSVQDSWEIVEAGDAELRDITFMTAD
;
A
#
# COMPACT_ATOMS: atom_id res chain seq x y z
N MET A 1 37.00 -15.62 72.55
CA MET A 1 35.98 -15.66 71.48
C MET A 1 36.47 -14.79 70.34
N THR A 2 37.15 -15.41 69.39
CA THR A 2 37.75 -14.76 68.22
C THR A 2 36.64 -14.47 67.21
N LYS A 3 36.42 -13.20 66.85
CA LYS A 3 35.48 -12.82 65.79
C LYS A 3 36.25 -12.51 64.51
N THR A 4 36.17 -13.43 63.57
CA THR A 4 36.54 -13.27 62.16
C THR A 4 35.30 -12.83 61.40
N LEU A 5 35.36 -11.78 60.58
CA LEU A 5 34.38 -11.40 59.55
C LEU A 5 35.16 -10.58 58.49
N THR A 6 35.79 -11.23 57.52
CA THR A 6 35.31 -11.49 56.14
C THR A 6 35.06 -10.21 55.35
N ALA A 7 36.03 -9.86 54.50
CA ALA A 7 35.95 -8.76 53.54
C ALA A 7 35.03 -9.14 52.36
N LEU A 8 34.12 -8.24 52.00
CA LEU A 8 33.23 -8.37 50.85
C LEU A 8 33.92 -7.73 49.63
N THR A 9 34.32 -8.54 48.65
CA THR A 9 34.89 -8.06 47.39
C THR A 9 33.73 -7.72 46.43
N ALA A 10 33.54 -6.45 46.10
CA ALA A 10 32.60 -6.04 45.05
C ALA A 10 33.26 -6.25 43.68
N ALA A 11 32.76 -7.21 42.91
CA ALA A 11 33.12 -7.38 41.50
C ALA A 11 32.21 -6.46 40.66
N ALA A 12 32.81 -5.42 40.07
CA ALA A 12 32.13 -4.57 39.08
C ALA A 12 32.07 -5.34 37.75
N LEU A 13 30.87 -5.76 37.35
CA LEU A 13 30.61 -6.25 35.99
C LEU A 13 30.65 -5.05 35.04
N ILE A 14 31.63 -5.01 34.14
CA ILE A 14 31.63 -4.10 33.00
C ILE A 14 30.89 -4.83 31.88
N LEU A 15 29.67 -4.40 31.59
CA LEU A 15 28.94 -4.80 30.38
C LEU A 15 29.59 -4.08 29.18
N PRO A 16 29.92 -4.77 28.09
CA PRO A 16 30.25 -4.09 26.85
C PRO A 16 28.98 -3.41 26.34
N ALA A 17 29.04 -2.09 26.14
CA ALA A 17 28.05 -1.39 25.34
C ALA A 17 28.12 -1.97 23.92
N ALA A 18 27.11 -2.75 23.55
CA ALA A 18 26.87 -3.07 22.15
C ALA A 18 26.60 -1.74 21.46
N GLY A 19 27.56 -1.25 20.68
CA GLY A 19 27.29 -0.20 19.72
C GLY A 19 26.22 -0.74 18.80
N ALA A 20 25.05 -0.09 18.77
CA ALA A 20 24.12 -0.25 17.67
C ALA A 20 24.94 0.04 16.40
N LEU A 21 25.14 -0.99 15.60
CA LEU A 21 25.54 -0.80 14.22
C LEU A 21 24.38 -0.01 13.62
N ALA A 22 24.60 1.26 13.32
CA ALA A 22 23.75 1.98 12.39
C ALA A 22 23.85 1.19 11.09
N GLN A 23 22.81 0.39 10.84
CA GLN A 23 22.53 -0.14 9.53
C GLN A 23 22.31 1.06 8.63
N ASP A 24 22.89 1.02 7.44
CA ASP A 24 22.76 2.04 6.42
C ASP A 24 21.30 1.98 5.92
N ASP A 25 20.38 2.56 6.68
CA ASP A 25 18.97 2.71 6.30
C ASP A 25 18.88 3.78 5.22
N ALA A 26 19.12 3.39 3.97
CA ALA A 26 18.37 4.02 2.91
C ALA A 26 16.90 3.66 3.20
N GLY A 27 16.18 4.57 3.85
CA GLY A 27 14.79 4.35 4.25
C GLY A 27 13.94 3.89 3.06
N LEU A 28 12.97 3.02 3.34
CA LEU A 28 12.00 2.58 2.34
C LEU A 28 11.39 3.80 1.65
N MET A 29 11.45 3.84 0.32
CA MET A 29 10.93 4.96 -0.48
C MET A 29 9.55 4.61 -1.01
N ALA A 30 8.56 5.44 -0.72
CA ALA A 30 7.24 5.35 -1.32
C ALA A 30 7.11 6.28 -2.53
N ILE A 31 6.24 5.90 -3.46
CA ILE A 31 5.76 6.74 -4.55
C ILE A 31 4.27 7.00 -4.29
N GLY A 32 3.93 8.26 -3.99
CA GLY A 32 2.54 8.70 -3.85
C GLY A 32 2.01 9.35 -5.13
N LEU A 33 0.75 9.12 -5.46
CA LEU A 33 0.03 9.78 -6.56
C LEU A 33 -0.92 10.85 -6.00
N SER A 34 -0.83 12.06 -6.53
CA SER A 34 -1.79 13.15 -6.24
C SER A 34 -2.26 13.84 -7.52
N GLY A 35 -3.38 14.54 -7.42
CA GLY A 35 -3.99 15.27 -8.55
C GLY A 35 -4.25 14.35 -9.75
N ASP A 36 -4.12 14.88 -10.96
CA ASP A 36 -4.34 14.08 -12.17
C ASP A 36 -3.18 13.10 -12.44
N LYS A 37 -1.92 13.48 -12.17
CA LYS A 37 -0.74 12.74 -12.62
C LYS A 37 0.58 13.11 -11.93
N THR A 38 0.54 13.63 -10.71
CA THR A 38 1.76 14.02 -9.99
C THR A 38 2.23 12.88 -9.11
N LEU A 39 3.49 12.46 -9.30
CA LEU A 39 4.19 11.51 -8.43
C LEU A 39 5.00 12.26 -7.37
N HIS A 40 5.01 11.72 -6.16
CA HIS A 40 5.80 12.20 -5.03
C HIS A 40 6.69 11.06 -4.53
N GLN A 41 8.00 11.30 -4.43
CA GLN A 41 8.90 10.38 -3.73
C GLN A 41 8.89 10.75 -2.24
N ILE A 42 8.63 9.77 -1.38
CA ILE A 42 8.43 9.97 0.06
C ILE A 42 9.39 9.07 0.82
N ASP A 43 10.26 9.67 1.63
CA ASP A 43 11.06 8.92 2.61
C ASP A 43 10.15 8.54 3.78
N THR A 44 9.85 7.25 3.90
CA THR A 44 8.91 6.74 4.90
C THR A 44 9.43 6.83 6.33
N SER A 45 10.76 6.93 6.53
CA SER A 45 11.35 7.06 7.87
C SER A 45 11.10 8.43 8.49
N THR A 46 10.84 9.43 7.65
CA THR A 46 10.61 10.82 8.04
C THR A 46 9.29 11.40 7.53
N ALA A 47 8.52 10.63 6.76
CA ALA A 47 7.35 11.07 6.00
C ALA A 47 7.58 12.37 5.21
N THR A 48 8.78 12.53 4.66
CA THR A 48 9.17 13.73 3.92
C THR A 48 9.08 13.49 2.41
N VAL A 49 8.36 14.37 1.70
CA VAL A 49 8.42 14.40 0.23
C VAL A 49 9.79 14.93 -0.19
N THR A 50 10.57 14.10 -0.89
CA THR A 50 11.95 14.41 -1.31
C THR A 50 12.03 14.87 -2.77
N ALA A 51 11.08 14.46 -3.60
CA ALA A 51 10.95 14.88 -4.98
C ALA A 51 9.49 14.81 -5.44
N SER A 52 9.15 15.58 -6.47
CA SER A 52 7.84 15.49 -7.13
C SER A 52 7.97 15.77 -8.62
N MET A 53 7.16 15.10 -9.43
CA MET A 53 7.14 15.26 -10.88
C MET A 53 5.78 14.93 -11.47
N GLU A 54 5.42 15.58 -12.57
CA GLU A 54 4.29 15.15 -13.38
C GLU A 54 4.70 14.00 -14.30
N VAL A 55 3.78 13.05 -14.50
CA VAL A 55 3.97 12.01 -15.52
C VAL A 55 3.75 12.62 -16.92
N GLU A 56 4.74 12.42 -17.78
CA GLU A 56 4.74 12.86 -19.17
C GLU A 56 4.03 11.84 -20.07
N GLY A 57 3.40 12.31 -21.15
CA GLY A 57 2.75 11.43 -22.13
C GLY A 57 1.36 10.93 -21.73
N VAL A 58 0.86 11.30 -20.54
CA VAL A 58 -0.51 11.02 -20.07
C VAL A 58 -1.22 12.29 -19.60
N ASP A 59 -2.54 12.32 -19.73
CA ASP A 59 -3.38 13.42 -19.22
C ASP A 59 -3.76 13.20 -17.75
N ARG A 60 -4.08 11.95 -17.40
CA ARG A 60 -4.47 11.53 -16.05
C ARG A 60 -4.16 10.06 -15.82
N LEU A 61 -3.72 9.74 -14.62
CA LEU A 61 -3.63 8.38 -14.08
C LEU A 61 -4.85 8.10 -13.20
N LEU A 62 -5.39 6.89 -13.28
CA LEU A 62 -6.42 6.38 -12.37
C LEU A 62 -5.78 5.84 -11.09
N GLY A 63 -4.66 5.15 -11.20
CA GLY A 63 -3.85 4.65 -10.08
C GLY A 63 -2.48 4.18 -10.55
N ILE A 64 -1.63 3.79 -9.62
CA ILE A 64 -0.27 3.29 -9.82
C ILE A 64 0.02 2.11 -8.90
N ASP A 65 0.92 1.23 -9.33
CA ASP A 65 1.53 0.27 -8.41
C ASP A 65 2.89 -0.24 -8.96
N LEU A 66 3.78 -0.67 -8.06
CA LEU A 66 5.04 -1.31 -8.42
C LEU A 66 4.82 -2.80 -8.71
N ARG A 67 5.20 -3.24 -9.91
CA ARG A 67 5.17 -4.67 -10.27
C ARG A 67 6.25 -5.44 -9.50
N PRO A 68 5.91 -6.34 -8.55
CA PRO A 68 6.92 -6.95 -7.67
C PRO A 68 7.90 -7.89 -8.38
N SER A 69 7.52 -8.43 -9.54
CA SER A 69 8.32 -9.40 -10.29
C SER A 69 9.52 -8.77 -11.00
N ASN A 70 9.49 -7.46 -11.27
CA ASN A 70 10.56 -6.76 -11.99
C ASN A 70 10.86 -5.33 -11.51
N GLY A 71 10.15 -4.82 -10.49
CA GLY A 71 10.37 -3.50 -9.91
C GLY A 71 9.96 -2.33 -10.81
N THR A 72 9.10 -2.56 -11.80
CA THR A 72 8.65 -1.49 -12.70
C THR A 72 7.42 -0.80 -12.12
N LEU A 73 7.42 0.53 -12.08
CA LEU A 73 6.23 1.29 -11.72
C LEU A 73 5.24 1.27 -12.88
N ILE A 74 4.03 0.82 -12.61
CA ILE A 74 2.92 0.75 -13.55
C ILE A 74 1.90 1.82 -13.18
N GLY A 75 1.27 2.41 -14.19
CA GLY A 75 0.09 3.24 -14.03
C GLY A 75 -1.02 2.83 -14.98
N VAL A 76 -2.25 3.17 -14.64
CA VAL A 76 -3.41 3.02 -15.54
C VAL A 76 -3.91 4.41 -15.89
N THR A 77 -4.08 4.73 -17.17
CA THR A 77 -4.58 6.06 -17.60
C THR A 77 -6.10 6.13 -17.54
N ALA A 78 -6.66 7.35 -17.63
CA ALA A 78 -8.11 7.54 -17.74
C ALA A 78 -8.74 6.92 -19.03
N SER A 79 -7.91 6.58 -20.02
CA SER A 79 -8.33 5.86 -21.23
C SER A 79 -8.13 4.34 -21.11
N PHE A 80 -7.83 3.84 -19.91
CA PHE A 80 -7.53 2.44 -19.62
C PHE A 80 -6.32 1.87 -20.35
N ASP A 81 -5.36 2.73 -20.70
CA ASP A 81 -4.02 2.29 -21.11
C ASP A 81 -3.20 1.93 -19.88
N ILE A 82 -2.48 0.81 -19.95
CA ILE A 82 -1.49 0.41 -18.96
C ILE A 82 -0.16 0.98 -19.42
N VAL A 83 0.50 1.74 -18.56
CA VAL A 83 1.79 2.39 -18.84
C VAL A 83 2.86 1.97 -17.84
N GLU A 84 4.07 1.74 -18.32
CA GLU A 84 5.27 1.76 -17.48
C GLU A 84 5.71 3.21 -17.27
N ILE A 85 6.07 3.58 -16.05
CA ILE A 85 6.47 4.93 -15.69
C ILE A 85 7.87 4.88 -15.08
N ASP A 86 8.76 5.75 -15.55
CA ASP A 86 10.02 6.00 -14.85
C ASP A 86 9.77 6.97 -13.68
N PRO A 87 9.87 6.53 -12.40
CA PRO A 87 9.58 7.37 -11.24
C PRO A 87 10.62 8.48 -10.99
N MET A 88 11.73 8.50 -11.73
CA MET A 88 12.76 9.53 -11.65
C MET A 88 12.59 10.62 -12.71
N THR A 89 12.01 10.28 -13.87
CA THR A 89 11.86 11.21 -15.00
C THR A 89 10.41 11.55 -15.33
N GLY A 90 9.46 10.75 -14.87
CA GLY A 90 8.04 10.87 -15.20
C GLY A 90 7.69 10.34 -16.60
N ALA A 91 8.65 9.80 -17.36
CA ALA A 91 8.38 9.31 -18.71
C ALA A 91 7.49 8.05 -18.66
N ALA A 92 6.35 8.10 -19.36
CA ALA A 92 5.44 6.95 -19.48
C ALA A 92 5.52 6.29 -20.88
N THR A 93 5.47 4.95 -20.90
CA THR A 93 5.40 4.15 -22.14
C THR A 93 4.22 3.19 -22.06
N VAL A 94 3.36 3.19 -23.09
CA VAL A 94 2.20 2.27 -23.16
C VAL A 94 2.67 0.83 -23.33
N VAL A 95 2.16 -0.05 -22.47
CA VAL A 95 2.33 -1.51 -22.53
C VAL A 95 1.20 -2.14 -23.32
N SER A 96 -0.04 -1.86 -22.90
CA SER A 96 -1.26 -2.39 -23.51
C SER A 96 -2.46 -1.48 -23.18
N THR A 97 -3.62 -1.82 -23.73
CA THR A 97 -4.89 -1.15 -23.43
C THR A 97 -5.89 -2.21 -22.98
N MET A 98 -6.61 -1.94 -21.89
CA MET A 98 -7.60 -2.88 -21.37
C MET A 98 -8.74 -3.11 -22.38
N ASP A 99 -9.16 -4.37 -22.55
CA ASP A 99 -10.22 -4.73 -23.50
C ASP A 99 -11.64 -4.52 -22.97
N THR A 100 -11.76 -4.25 -21.67
CA THR A 100 -13.02 -3.99 -20.96
C THR A 100 -12.81 -2.79 -20.03
N GLU A 101 -13.64 -1.78 -20.17
CA GLU A 101 -13.61 -0.59 -19.31
C GLU A 101 -14.15 -0.92 -17.91
N LEU A 102 -13.50 -0.37 -16.87
CA LEU A 102 -14.02 -0.39 -15.52
C LEU A 102 -15.07 0.73 -15.38
N PRO A 103 -16.31 0.43 -14.94
CA PRO A 103 -17.28 1.46 -14.62
C PRO A 103 -16.81 2.28 -13.41
N ILE A 104 -16.54 3.57 -13.62
CA ILE A 104 -16.08 4.49 -12.60
C ILE A 104 -17.12 5.61 -12.45
N GLU A 105 -17.76 5.67 -11.28
CA GLU A 105 -18.63 6.80 -10.94
C GLU A 105 -17.78 8.06 -10.73
N ALA A 106 -18.37 9.24 -10.92
CA ALA A 106 -17.64 10.50 -10.81
C ALA A 106 -16.94 10.62 -9.46
N ASP A 107 -15.64 10.89 -9.50
CA ASP A 107 -14.75 11.02 -8.34
C ASP A 107 -14.65 9.78 -7.44
N ALA A 108 -15.15 8.62 -7.87
CA ALA A 108 -14.98 7.37 -7.13
C ALA A 108 -13.50 6.96 -7.11
N PRO A 109 -13.01 6.43 -5.99
CA PRO A 109 -11.65 5.88 -5.93
C PRO A 109 -11.50 4.74 -6.92
N VAL A 110 -10.29 4.63 -7.46
CA VAL A 110 -9.89 3.55 -8.36
C VAL A 110 -8.66 2.90 -7.77
N ILE A 111 -8.70 1.58 -7.71
CA ILE A 111 -7.63 0.76 -7.15
C ILE A 111 -6.87 0.13 -8.30
N VAL A 112 -5.55 0.27 -8.27
CA VAL A 112 -4.60 -0.38 -9.17
C VAL A 112 -3.57 -1.04 -8.27
N ASP A 113 -3.48 -2.37 -8.26
CA ASP A 113 -2.57 -3.08 -7.35
C ASP A 113 -2.16 -4.42 -7.96
N PHE A 114 -0.91 -4.87 -7.78
CA PHE A 114 -0.41 -6.13 -8.29
C PHE A 114 -0.68 -7.26 -7.33
N ASN A 115 -1.32 -8.32 -7.83
CA ASN A 115 -1.23 -9.62 -7.19
C ASN A 115 0.17 -10.21 -7.48
N PRO A 116 1.08 -10.31 -6.49
CA PRO A 116 2.47 -10.72 -6.75
C PRO A 116 2.58 -12.19 -7.14
N MET A 117 1.66 -13.03 -6.67
CA MET A 117 1.64 -14.46 -6.99
C MET A 117 1.17 -14.73 -8.43
N ALA A 118 0.16 -13.99 -8.88
CA ALA A 118 -0.43 -14.15 -10.20
C ALA A 118 0.23 -13.27 -11.28
N ASP A 119 0.98 -12.25 -10.86
CA ASP A 119 1.62 -11.25 -11.72
C ASP A 119 0.58 -10.55 -12.62
N LYS A 120 -0.52 -10.13 -12.00
CA LYS A 120 -1.69 -9.50 -12.65
C LYS A 120 -2.18 -8.34 -11.80
N LEU A 121 -2.71 -7.31 -12.47
CA LEU A 121 -3.36 -6.21 -11.77
C LEU A 121 -4.72 -6.65 -11.23
N ARG A 122 -5.01 -6.21 -10.02
CA ARG A 122 -6.33 -6.00 -9.47
C ARG A 122 -6.72 -4.56 -9.82
N PHE A 123 -7.88 -4.41 -10.45
CA PHE A 123 -8.37 -3.11 -10.92
C PHE A 123 -9.83 -2.95 -10.49
N MET A 124 -10.12 -2.01 -9.60
CA MET A 124 -11.44 -1.95 -8.93
C MET A 124 -11.94 -0.52 -8.76
N SER A 125 -13.26 -0.37 -8.74
CA SER A 125 -13.93 0.87 -8.31
C SER A 125 -15.36 0.54 -7.86
N GLY A 126 -15.80 1.19 -6.78
CA GLY A 126 -17.06 0.85 -6.12
C GLY A 126 -17.09 -0.63 -5.73
N THR A 127 -18.09 -1.37 -6.24
CA THR A 127 -18.18 -2.83 -6.03
C THR A 127 -17.69 -3.64 -7.24
N THR A 128 -17.20 -2.99 -8.29
CA THR A 128 -16.71 -3.67 -9.49
C THR A 128 -15.26 -4.09 -9.29
N ASN A 129 -14.98 -5.35 -9.61
CA ASN A 129 -13.71 -5.98 -9.36
C ASN A 129 -13.19 -6.64 -10.64
N HIS A 130 -12.01 -6.25 -11.10
CA HIS A 130 -11.38 -6.80 -12.30
C HIS A 130 -10.00 -7.36 -12.00
N ARG A 131 -9.63 -8.40 -12.75
CA ARG A 131 -8.22 -8.80 -12.94
C ARG A 131 -7.79 -8.46 -14.34
N VAL A 132 -6.57 -7.96 -14.48
CA VAL A 132 -6.04 -7.55 -15.78
C VAL A 132 -4.69 -8.21 -16.03
N ASP A 133 -4.58 -8.82 -17.20
CA ASP A 133 -3.31 -9.27 -17.76
C ASP A 133 -2.60 -8.07 -18.40
N ILE A 134 -1.47 -7.64 -17.85
CA ILE A 134 -0.90 -6.35 -18.24
C ILE A 134 -0.27 -6.38 -19.64
N GLU A 135 0.23 -7.54 -20.07
CA GLU A 135 0.86 -7.69 -21.38
C GLU A 135 -0.16 -7.66 -22.51
N THR A 136 -1.34 -8.24 -22.29
CA THR A 136 -2.37 -8.36 -23.33
C THR A 136 -3.49 -7.34 -23.20
N GLY A 137 -3.67 -6.74 -22.02
CA GLY A 137 -4.82 -5.91 -21.68
C GLY A 137 -6.10 -6.70 -21.45
N ALA A 138 -6.03 -8.04 -21.41
CA ALA A 138 -7.22 -8.88 -21.23
C ALA A 138 -7.79 -8.71 -19.82
N VAL A 139 -9.05 -8.32 -19.74
CA VAL A 139 -9.76 -8.12 -18.48
C VAL A 139 -10.64 -9.33 -18.15
N THR A 140 -10.57 -9.78 -16.90
CA THR A 140 -11.52 -10.71 -16.29
C THR A 140 -12.37 -9.95 -15.29
N VAL A 141 -13.68 -9.89 -15.52
CA VAL A 141 -14.64 -9.35 -14.57
C VAL A 141 -14.94 -10.43 -13.52
N ASP A 142 -14.56 -10.14 -12.28
CA ASP A 142 -14.74 -11.03 -11.13
C ASP A 142 -16.07 -10.74 -10.41
N GLY A 143 -16.34 -11.47 -9.32
CA GLY A 143 -17.51 -11.23 -8.47
C GLY A 143 -17.52 -9.84 -7.84
N SER A 144 -18.71 -9.26 -7.69
CA SER A 144 -18.90 -7.94 -7.08
C SER A 144 -18.57 -7.97 -5.59
N LEU A 145 -17.99 -6.88 -5.10
CA LEU A 145 -17.60 -6.76 -3.70
C LEU A 145 -18.83 -6.78 -2.78
N ALA A 146 -18.80 -7.67 -1.78
CA ALA A 146 -19.84 -7.80 -0.77
C ALA A 146 -19.30 -8.43 0.52
N PHE A 147 -19.78 -7.96 1.66
CA PHE A 147 -19.49 -8.58 2.96
C PHE A 147 -20.06 -10.00 3.06
N GLU A 148 -19.32 -10.88 3.72
CA GLU A 148 -19.77 -12.23 4.05
C GLU A 148 -21.08 -12.21 4.84
N GLU A 149 -21.93 -13.23 4.66
CA GLU A 149 -23.18 -13.35 5.43
C GLU A 149 -22.96 -13.42 6.95
N ALA A 150 -21.80 -13.92 7.37
CA ALA A 150 -21.41 -14.04 8.78
C ALA A 150 -20.71 -12.78 9.33
N ASP A 151 -20.35 -11.83 8.45
CA ASP A 151 -19.71 -10.58 8.85
C ASP A 151 -20.69 -9.67 9.60
N MET A 152 -20.18 -8.81 10.48
CA MET A 152 -21.02 -7.85 11.19
C MET A 152 -21.63 -6.79 10.28
N HIS A 153 -21.04 -6.56 9.10
CA HIS A 153 -21.48 -5.66 8.04
C HIS A 153 -22.24 -6.36 6.90
N ALA A 154 -22.69 -7.61 7.12
CA ALA A 154 -23.47 -8.35 6.13
C ALA A 154 -24.68 -7.55 5.61
N GLY A 155 -24.76 -7.39 4.28
CA GLY A 155 -25.83 -6.66 3.61
C GLY A 155 -25.65 -5.14 3.54
N GLU A 156 -24.61 -4.58 4.17
CA GLU A 156 -24.18 -3.21 3.93
C GLU A 156 -23.45 -3.12 2.59
N ALA A 157 -23.53 -1.96 1.93
CA ALA A 157 -22.79 -1.71 0.69
C ALA A 157 -21.35 -1.31 1.05
N PRO A 158 -20.33 -2.05 0.61
CA PRO A 158 -18.95 -1.68 0.90
C PRO A 158 -18.55 -0.42 0.12
N ALA A 159 -17.70 0.40 0.74
CA ALA A 159 -17.15 1.63 0.19
C ALA A 159 -15.63 1.54 0.13
N ILE A 160 -15.15 0.54 -0.61
CA ILE A 160 -13.72 0.25 -0.75
C ILE A 160 -13.02 1.39 -1.48
N ALA A 161 -12.02 1.99 -0.83
CA ALA A 161 -11.30 3.17 -1.30
C ALA A 161 -9.85 2.89 -1.71
N ALA A 162 -9.22 1.88 -1.11
CA ALA A 162 -7.87 1.43 -1.45
C ALA A 162 -7.74 -0.06 -1.12
N ALA A 163 -6.82 -0.77 -1.77
CA ALA A 163 -6.52 -2.17 -1.47
C ALA A 163 -5.10 -2.55 -1.87
N ALA A 164 -4.54 -3.56 -1.22
CA ALA A 164 -3.19 -4.01 -1.45
C ALA A 164 -2.97 -5.50 -1.12
N TYR A 165 -2.01 -6.13 -1.80
CA TYR A 165 -1.58 -7.49 -1.52
C TYR A 165 -0.38 -7.57 -0.57
N ILE A 166 -0.37 -8.55 0.34
CA ILE A 166 0.83 -8.95 1.09
C ILE A 166 1.79 -9.78 0.23
N ASN A 167 3.04 -9.91 0.69
CA ASN A 167 4.11 -10.67 0.05
C ASN A 167 4.52 -10.13 -1.33
N SER A 168 4.40 -8.81 -1.53
CA SER A 168 4.72 -8.09 -2.76
C SER A 168 6.23 -7.92 -2.97
N TYR A 169 6.96 -9.04 -2.97
CA TYR A 169 8.39 -9.13 -3.30
C TYR A 169 8.64 -10.31 -4.24
N GLY A 170 9.14 -10.04 -5.45
CA GLY A 170 9.38 -11.08 -6.46
C GLY A 170 8.09 -11.78 -6.90
N MET A 171 8.07 -13.11 -6.80
CA MET A 171 6.90 -13.95 -7.12
C MET A 171 6.69 -14.97 -5.99
N PRO A 172 5.90 -14.65 -4.96
CA PRO A 172 5.69 -15.50 -3.79
C PRO A 172 4.83 -16.73 -4.12
N GLU A 173 4.89 -17.76 -3.26
CA GLU A 173 4.02 -18.94 -3.37
C GLU A 173 2.55 -18.65 -2.97
N SER A 174 2.31 -17.58 -2.21
CA SER A 174 0.99 -17.18 -1.76
C SER A 174 0.92 -15.68 -1.44
N THR A 175 -0.28 -15.12 -1.51
CA THR A 175 -0.58 -13.74 -1.17
C THR A 175 -2.00 -13.65 -0.59
N ALA A 176 -2.33 -12.55 0.08
CA ALA A 176 -3.66 -12.21 0.57
C ALA A 176 -3.91 -10.72 0.33
N MET A 177 -5.18 -10.35 0.16
CA MET A 177 -5.59 -8.99 -0.18
C MET A 177 -6.29 -8.33 1.00
N TYR A 178 -5.98 -7.06 1.21
CA TYR A 178 -6.55 -6.23 2.26
C TYR A 178 -7.03 -4.92 1.66
N ASP A 179 -8.15 -4.42 2.18
CA ASP A 179 -8.80 -3.24 1.67
C ASP A 179 -9.05 -2.22 2.79
N ILE A 180 -9.29 -0.98 2.39
CA ILE A 180 -9.77 0.10 3.24
C ILE A 180 -11.20 0.45 2.87
N ASP A 181 -12.13 0.28 3.81
CA ASP A 181 -13.49 0.79 3.68
C ASP A 181 -13.59 2.20 4.26
N SER A 182 -13.95 3.17 3.43
CA SER A 182 -14.05 4.59 3.76
C SER A 182 -15.30 4.96 4.57
N THR A 183 -16.37 4.16 4.49
CA THR A 183 -17.61 4.43 5.24
C THR A 183 -17.48 4.02 6.69
N ILE A 184 -16.92 2.84 6.95
CA ILE A 184 -16.75 2.33 8.32
C ILE A 184 -15.35 2.61 8.90
N VAL A 185 -14.43 3.13 8.07
CA VAL A 185 -13.05 3.50 8.43
C VAL A 185 -12.32 2.31 9.05
N ALA A 186 -12.24 1.23 8.30
CA ALA A 186 -11.77 -0.06 8.77
C ALA A 186 -10.89 -0.77 7.74
N LEU A 187 -9.98 -1.58 8.26
CA LEU A 187 -9.27 -2.59 7.49
C LEU A 187 -10.21 -3.77 7.24
N ILE A 188 -10.26 -4.20 5.99
CA ILE A 188 -11.05 -5.33 5.50
C ILE A 188 -10.09 -6.36 4.92
N GLN A 189 -10.41 -7.64 5.03
CA GLN A 189 -9.79 -8.69 4.22
C GLN A 189 -10.71 -9.05 3.08
N GLN A 190 -10.22 -9.02 1.83
CA GLN A 190 -10.93 -9.62 0.71
C GLN A 190 -10.62 -11.13 0.69
N THR A 191 -11.38 -11.90 1.46
CA THR A 191 -11.14 -13.33 1.76
C THR A 191 -11.23 -14.22 0.52
N SER A 192 -12.00 -13.80 -0.49
CA SER A 192 -12.03 -14.42 -1.81
C SER A 192 -11.93 -13.35 -2.90
N PRO A 193 -10.71 -12.98 -3.32
CA PRO A 193 -10.50 -11.89 -4.27
C PRO A 193 -11.29 -12.02 -5.57
N ASN A 194 -11.45 -13.22 -6.11
CA ASN A 194 -12.16 -13.40 -7.39
C ASN A 194 -13.69 -13.50 -7.23
N GLU A 195 -14.19 -13.81 -6.03
CA GLU A 195 -15.64 -13.81 -5.76
C GLU A 195 -16.10 -12.46 -5.21
N GLY A 196 -15.18 -11.58 -4.79
CA GLY A 196 -15.46 -10.27 -4.19
C GLY A 196 -15.88 -10.34 -2.73
N THR A 197 -15.58 -11.43 -2.04
CA THR A 197 -16.01 -11.63 -0.65
C THR A 197 -15.14 -10.83 0.33
N LEU A 198 -15.79 -10.07 1.21
CA LEU A 198 -15.17 -9.19 2.20
C LEU A 198 -15.45 -9.62 3.65
N ALA A 199 -14.46 -9.52 4.52
CA ALA A 199 -14.60 -9.69 5.97
C ALA A 199 -13.91 -8.54 6.71
N ALA A 200 -14.64 -7.83 7.57
CA ALA A 200 -14.09 -6.72 8.34
C ALA A 200 -13.14 -7.22 9.42
N ILE A 201 -11.93 -6.65 9.49
CA ILE A 201 -10.94 -6.97 10.52
C ILE A 201 -11.14 -6.06 11.72
N GLY A 202 -11.12 -4.74 11.50
CA GLY A 202 -11.23 -3.79 12.59
C GLY A 202 -11.03 -2.35 12.15
N LYS A 203 -11.41 -1.42 13.03
CA LYS A 203 -11.35 0.01 12.76
C LYS A 203 -9.91 0.52 12.80
N LEU A 204 -9.61 1.45 11.89
CA LEU A 204 -8.31 2.10 11.82
C LEU A 204 -7.99 2.95 13.06
N GLY A 205 -9.03 3.51 13.70
CA GLY A 205 -8.87 4.39 14.85
C GLY A 205 -8.48 5.83 14.48
N ILE A 206 -8.61 6.20 13.21
CA ILE A 206 -8.44 7.56 12.68
C ILE A 206 -9.79 8.19 12.33
N ASP A 207 -9.80 9.51 12.15
CA ASP A 207 -10.95 10.21 11.57
C ASP A 207 -11.11 9.83 10.09
N ALA A 208 -12.33 10.00 9.56
CA ALA A 208 -12.57 9.83 8.13
C ALA A 208 -11.80 10.88 7.31
N ALA A 209 -11.32 10.49 6.14
CA ALA A 209 -10.59 11.33 5.19
C ALA A 209 -11.28 11.36 3.84
N ASP A 210 -10.98 12.39 3.04
CA ASP A 210 -11.51 12.54 1.68
C ASP A 210 -10.85 11.54 0.70
N SER A 211 -9.56 11.23 0.91
CA SER A 211 -8.81 10.17 0.22
C SER A 211 -8.16 9.16 1.17
N TYR A 212 -7.96 7.95 0.64
CA TYR A 212 -7.18 6.88 1.27
C TYR A 212 -6.23 6.32 0.21
N ALA A 213 -4.94 6.22 0.54
CA ALA A 213 -3.94 5.54 -0.28
C ALA A 213 -3.28 4.46 0.58
N PHE A 214 -3.38 3.21 0.19
CA PHE A 214 -2.97 2.06 1.00
C PHE A 214 -2.15 1.08 0.18
N ASP A 215 -0.98 0.71 0.69
CA ASP A 215 -0.16 -0.36 0.11
C ASP A 215 0.60 -1.12 1.21
N ILE A 216 1.00 -2.35 0.93
CA ILE A 216 1.72 -3.24 1.84
C ILE A 216 3.11 -3.53 1.28
N ALA A 217 4.10 -2.82 1.80
CA ALA A 217 5.49 -3.06 1.50
C ALA A 217 5.95 -4.42 2.05
N THR A 218 6.67 -5.20 1.25
CA THR A 218 7.30 -6.44 1.67
C THR A 218 8.82 -6.33 1.53
N ASP A 219 9.57 -6.58 2.60
CA ASP A 219 11.03 -6.62 2.54
C ASP A 219 11.58 -7.94 1.96
N ALA A 220 12.89 -8.02 1.72
CA ALA A 220 13.53 -9.19 1.16
C ALA A 220 13.47 -10.42 2.09
N GLU A 221 13.25 -10.21 3.38
CA GLU A 221 13.04 -11.23 4.40
C GLU A 221 11.58 -11.73 4.46
N GLY A 222 10.66 -11.08 3.73
CA GLY A 222 9.23 -11.42 3.68
C GLY A 222 8.40 -10.77 4.79
N THR A 223 8.90 -9.74 5.46
CA THR A 223 8.16 -8.94 6.44
C THR A 223 7.22 -7.98 5.71
N ASN A 224 5.93 -8.06 6.03
CA ASN A 224 4.91 -7.15 5.52
C ASN A 224 4.75 -5.94 6.45
N THR A 225 4.73 -4.73 5.89
CA THR A 225 4.37 -3.49 6.59
C THR A 225 3.25 -2.81 5.81
N ALA A 226 2.06 -2.72 6.41
CA ALA A 226 0.93 -2.06 5.80
C ALA A 226 0.96 -0.56 6.08
N TRP A 227 0.92 0.23 5.02
CA TRP A 227 1.01 1.69 5.08
C TRP A 227 -0.27 2.32 4.58
N LEU A 228 -0.67 3.40 5.23
CA LEU A 228 -1.86 4.17 4.86
C LEU A 228 -1.52 5.66 4.86
N ALA A 229 -1.78 6.34 3.75
CA ALA A 229 -1.86 7.80 3.72
C ALA A 229 -3.32 8.24 3.71
N ALA A 230 -3.68 9.10 4.67
CA ALA A 230 -5.02 9.67 4.81
C ALA A 230 -4.96 10.99 5.60
N GLY A 231 -5.69 12.02 5.16
CA GLY A 231 -5.79 13.29 5.89
C GLY A 231 -4.46 14.02 6.12
N GLY A 232 -3.51 13.91 5.17
CA GLY A 232 -2.17 14.50 5.27
C GLY A 232 -1.20 13.75 6.20
N MET A 233 -1.59 12.58 6.68
CA MET A 233 -0.81 11.74 7.57
C MET A 233 -0.40 10.45 6.86
N LEU A 234 0.77 9.92 7.19
CA LEU A 234 1.22 8.56 6.87
C LEU A 234 1.14 7.71 8.13
N TYR A 235 0.61 6.50 8.01
CA TYR A 235 0.40 5.56 9.11
C TYR A 235 0.97 4.19 8.77
N THR A 236 1.35 3.44 9.81
CA THR A 236 1.41 1.97 9.72
C THR A 236 0.15 1.37 10.34
N VAL A 237 -0.39 0.32 9.72
CA VAL A 237 -1.64 -0.34 10.12
C VAL A 237 -1.36 -1.79 10.50
N SER A 238 -1.92 -2.24 11.62
CA SER A 238 -1.90 -3.66 12.01
C SER A 238 -2.84 -4.46 11.11
N LEU A 239 -2.32 -5.45 10.41
CA LEU A 239 -3.14 -6.37 9.60
C LEU A 239 -3.95 -7.37 10.45
N ASP A 240 -3.66 -7.48 11.74
CA ASP A 240 -4.35 -8.42 12.66
C ASP A 240 -5.65 -7.85 13.21
N ASP A 241 -5.70 -6.54 13.46
CA ASP A 241 -6.84 -5.88 14.12
C ASP A 241 -7.24 -4.52 13.49
N GLY A 242 -6.55 -4.10 12.43
CA GLY A 242 -6.80 -2.85 11.71
C GLY A 242 -6.28 -1.61 12.42
N SER A 243 -5.73 -1.69 13.63
CA SER A 243 -5.36 -0.50 14.39
C SER A 243 -4.09 0.18 13.86
N VAL A 244 -4.09 1.52 13.79
CA VAL A 244 -2.88 2.30 13.53
C VAL A 244 -1.83 2.04 14.62
N GLN A 245 -0.59 1.75 14.21
CA GLN A 245 0.55 1.50 15.09
C GLN A 245 1.41 2.76 15.26
N ASP A 246 1.82 3.35 14.14
CA ASP A 246 2.62 4.57 14.08
C ASP A 246 2.00 5.59 13.13
N SER A 247 2.36 6.86 13.30
CA SER A 247 1.82 7.97 12.50
C SER A 247 2.81 9.12 12.34
N TRP A 248 2.85 9.72 11.16
CA TRP A 248 3.67 10.88 10.83
C TRP A 248 2.87 11.87 9.98
N GLU A 249 3.11 13.16 10.17
CA GLU A 249 2.63 14.18 9.24
C GLU A 249 3.46 14.11 7.96
N ILE A 250 2.82 14.09 6.79
CA ILE A 250 3.53 14.12 5.52
C ILE A 250 3.98 15.57 5.28
N VAL A 251 5.29 15.79 5.31
CA VAL A 251 5.88 17.13 5.17
C VAL A 251 6.45 17.37 3.78
N GLU A 252 6.57 18.65 3.41
CA GLU A 252 7.00 19.10 2.07
C GLU A 252 6.08 18.66 0.90
N ALA A 253 4.87 18.17 1.22
CA ALA A 253 3.84 17.80 0.23
C ALA A 253 3.05 18.99 -0.35
N GLY A 254 3.16 20.19 0.25
CA GLY A 254 2.31 21.33 -0.11
C GLY A 254 0.84 21.03 0.17
N ASP A 255 -0.03 21.27 -0.83
CA ASP A 255 -1.46 20.95 -0.77
C ASP A 255 -1.78 19.56 -1.37
N ALA A 256 -0.78 18.70 -1.57
CA ALA A 256 -0.98 17.40 -2.21
C ALA A 256 -1.78 16.45 -1.30
N GLU A 257 -2.88 15.96 -1.83
CA GLU A 257 -3.68 14.89 -1.24
C GLU A 257 -3.37 13.58 -1.98
N LEU A 258 -2.75 12.64 -1.27
CA LEU A 258 -2.41 11.34 -1.85
C LEU A 258 -3.68 10.51 -2.02
N ARG A 259 -3.88 9.97 -3.21
CA ARG A 259 -5.00 9.09 -3.56
C ARG A 259 -4.57 7.70 -4.00
N ASP A 260 -3.26 7.49 -4.14
CA ASP A 260 -2.64 6.19 -4.35
C ASP A 260 -1.21 6.22 -3.82
N ILE A 261 -0.68 5.07 -3.43
CA ILE A 261 0.69 4.94 -2.92
C ILE A 261 1.23 3.55 -3.24
N THR A 262 2.51 3.45 -3.58
CA THR A 262 3.22 2.18 -3.71
C THR A 262 4.64 2.30 -3.16
N PHE A 263 5.32 1.19 -2.90
CA PHE A 263 6.67 1.18 -2.33
C PHE A 263 7.72 0.63 -3.29
N MET A 264 8.81 1.37 -3.47
CA MET A 264 9.97 0.89 -4.18
C MET A 264 10.60 -0.26 -3.39
N THR A 265 10.91 -1.38 -4.06
CA THR A 265 11.63 -2.49 -3.43
C THR A 265 12.98 -2.02 -2.91
N ALA A 266 13.37 -2.45 -1.71
CA ALA A 266 14.74 -2.27 -1.23
C ALA A 266 15.72 -3.01 -2.15
N ASP A 267 16.80 -2.32 -2.54
CA ASP A 267 17.91 -2.87 -3.35
C ASP A 267 18.65 -4.03 -2.66
#